data_AF-A0A2P5LUR5-F1
#
_entry.id   AF-A0A2P5LUR5-F1
#
_cell.length_a   1.000
_cell.length_b   1.000
_cell.length_c   1.000
_cell.angle_alpha   90.00
_cell.angle_beta   90.00
_cell.angle_gamma   90.00
#
_symmetry.space_group_name_H-M   'P 1'
#
loop_
_entity.id
_entity.type
_entity.pdbx_description
1 polymer ?
#
loop_
_entity_poly.entity_id
_entity_poly.type
_entity_poly.pdbx_seq_one_letter_code
_entity_poly.pdbx_strand_id
1 'polypeptide(L)'
;MENKANYAIVGLFTLAVIAGIFGFIFWFTRASENSDRKVYRVIFVGSVSGLSTGSAVRFNGLRVGEVTAVGILPADPSRVVANIAVNPTTPIRTDTKARLETQGLTGVANIQLTGGAGNAPDLVSLDAGAPPAIYAERSDFQDILESVQRVSAKLDSVLPRADSILAQAEGPALSTLRNVEAFSNALGQNSAGVASFLSNVGEMSQKIGSLATRIERFVDEAENITRGIDARSINQAVKNVADFTETLAQNRNAVAMLLTDAGQLARQLQGSATKLDTALDEVGKLAKGIDTDKINRTLEGAEKFASVLSRNSADIDRMIRDITAKTDTVTRAIDRLDNVMAGAESFFGGGQDGATAGLIRELTDAAKSIRTLAGNLDVRTRELSSGLSRFTGPGLRDFEALAADSRKAVNDLSRAVRALERNPSQLLFGGQSNIPEYRR
;
A
#
# COMPACT_ATOMS: atom_id res chain seq x y z
N MET A 1 -41.49 -64.88 -18.82
CA MET A 1 -40.02 -65.06 -18.84
C MET A 1 -39.48 -64.40 -17.57
N GLU A 2 -39.20 -65.18 -16.52
CA GLU A 2 -38.69 -64.65 -15.26
C GLU A 2 -37.20 -64.31 -15.41
N ASN A 3 -36.86 -63.03 -15.27
CA ASN A 3 -35.50 -62.54 -15.36
C ASN A 3 -34.85 -62.66 -13.98
N LYS A 4 -34.09 -63.75 -13.73
CA LYS A 4 -33.32 -63.92 -12.49
C LYS A 4 -32.17 -62.90 -12.49
N ALA A 5 -32.35 -61.77 -11.82
CA ALA A 5 -31.29 -60.79 -11.62
C ALA A 5 -30.14 -61.44 -10.83
N ASN A 6 -28.96 -61.48 -11.45
CA ASN A 6 -27.80 -62.17 -10.90
C ASN A 6 -27.07 -61.22 -9.92
N TYR A 7 -27.50 -61.19 -8.65
CA TYR A 7 -26.99 -60.28 -7.62
C TYR A 7 -25.46 -60.36 -7.44
N ALA A 8 -24.85 -61.51 -7.73
CA ALA A 8 -23.40 -61.68 -7.74
C ALA A 8 -22.69 -60.80 -8.77
N ILE A 9 -23.28 -60.61 -9.96
CA ILE A 9 -22.74 -59.75 -11.02
C ILE A 9 -22.84 -58.28 -10.62
N VAL A 10 -23.95 -57.89 -9.97
CA VAL A 10 -24.13 -56.53 -9.45
C VAL A 10 -23.10 -56.22 -8.37
N GLY A 11 -22.89 -57.13 -7.41
CA GLY A 11 -21.88 -56.97 -6.37
C GLY A 11 -20.45 -56.89 -6.90
N LEU A 12 -20.10 -57.72 -7.89
CA LEU A 12 -18.79 -57.66 -8.56
C LEU A 12 -18.58 -56.33 -9.28
N PHE A 13 -19.61 -55.83 -9.97
CA PHE A 13 -19.55 -54.54 -10.67
C PHE A 13 -19.37 -53.38 -9.67
N THR A 14 -20.10 -53.38 -8.55
CA THR A 14 -19.93 -52.35 -7.52
C THR A 14 -18.52 -52.36 -6.93
N LEU A 15 -17.96 -53.54 -6.64
CA LEU A 15 -16.57 -53.65 -6.16
C LEU A 15 -15.55 -53.18 -7.20
N ALA A 16 -15.76 -53.49 -8.48
CA ALA A 16 -14.90 -53.01 -9.56
C ALA A 16 -14.96 -51.48 -9.71
N VAL A 17 -16.13 -50.87 -9.57
CA VAL A 17 -16.28 -49.41 -9.58
C VAL A 17 -15.58 -48.77 -8.39
N ILE A 18 -15.73 -49.33 -7.18
CA ILE A 18 -15.03 -48.85 -5.98
C ILE A 18 -13.52 -48.94 -6.15
N ALA A 19 -13.00 -50.09 -6.63
CA ALA A 19 -11.59 -50.26 -6.92
C ALA A 19 -11.09 -49.28 -8.00
N GLY A 20 -11.91 -49.02 -9.02
CA GLY A 20 -11.63 -48.00 -10.05
C GLY A 20 -11.55 -46.58 -9.47
N ILE A 21 -12.45 -46.23 -8.54
CA ILE A 21 -12.42 -44.94 -7.83
C ILE A 21 -11.13 -44.83 -7.00
N PHE A 22 -10.78 -45.85 -6.22
CA PHE A 22 -9.53 -45.84 -5.44
C PHE A 22 -8.30 -45.76 -6.34
N GLY A 23 -8.28 -46.50 -7.45
CA GLY A 23 -7.21 -46.43 -8.45
C GLY A 23 -7.10 -45.05 -9.08
N PHE A 24 -8.23 -44.44 -9.42
CA PHE A 24 -8.28 -43.08 -9.96
C PHE A 24 -7.80 -42.04 -8.96
N ILE A 25 -8.25 -42.11 -7.69
CA ILE A 25 -7.81 -41.20 -6.63
C ILE A 25 -6.29 -41.32 -6.43
N PHE A 26 -5.77 -42.54 -6.30
CA PHE A 26 -4.34 -42.79 -6.10
C PHE A 26 -3.50 -42.27 -7.27
N TRP A 27 -3.94 -42.52 -8.50
CA TRP A 27 -3.28 -42.03 -9.70
C TRP A 27 -3.33 -40.49 -9.78
N PHE A 28 -4.48 -39.89 -9.48
CA PHE A 28 -4.69 -38.44 -9.52
C PHE A 28 -3.85 -37.70 -8.48
N THR A 29 -3.75 -38.23 -7.25
CA THR A 29 -2.88 -37.64 -6.22
C THR A 29 -1.41 -37.72 -6.60
N ARG A 30 -0.97 -38.83 -7.21
CA ARG A 30 0.42 -39.01 -7.64
C ARG A 30 0.79 -38.20 -8.88
N ALA A 31 -0.16 -37.99 -9.80
CA ALA A 31 0.03 -37.14 -10.98
C ALA A 31 0.32 -35.67 -10.61
N SER A 32 -0.12 -35.22 -9.43
CA SER A 32 0.16 -33.87 -8.91
C SER A 32 1.57 -33.70 -8.33
N GLU A 33 2.27 -34.78 -7.93
CA GLU A 33 3.61 -34.72 -7.32
C GLU A 33 4.76 -34.71 -8.34
N ASN A 34 4.50 -35.04 -9.61
CA ASN A 34 5.53 -35.25 -10.63
C ASN A 34 5.82 -34.04 -11.54
N SER A 35 5.43 -32.84 -11.15
CA SER A 35 5.99 -31.64 -11.79
C SER A 35 7.42 -31.49 -11.27
N ASP A 36 8.40 -31.50 -12.16
CA ASP A 36 9.86 -31.44 -11.96
C ASP A 36 10.34 -30.14 -11.26
N ARG A 37 9.63 -29.73 -10.20
CA ARG A 37 9.78 -28.47 -9.50
C ARG A 37 10.98 -28.54 -8.59
N LYS A 38 11.81 -27.52 -8.67
CA LYS A 38 12.94 -27.35 -7.77
C LYS A 38 12.45 -26.76 -6.45
N VAL A 39 12.85 -27.38 -5.35
CA VAL A 39 12.51 -26.92 -4.00
C VAL A 39 13.60 -26.01 -3.48
N TYR A 40 13.21 -24.86 -2.94
CA TYR A 40 14.10 -23.91 -2.28
C TYR A 40 13.56 -23.54 -0.90
N ARG A 41 14.45 -23.10 -0.01
CA ARG A 41 14.10 -22.54 1.29
C ARG A 41 14.24 -21.02 1.23
N VAL A 42 13.23 -20.30 1.68
CA VAL A 42 13.31 -18.84 1.85
C VAL A 42 13.36 -18.53 3.33
N ILE A 43 14.40 -17.81 3.77
CA ILE A 43 14.60 -17.45 5.17
C ILE A 43 14.23 -15.99 5.36
N PHE A 44 13.24 -15.74 6.22
CA PHE A 44 12.77 -14.40 6.57
C PHE A 44 13.27 -13.99 7.94
N VAL A 45 13.65 -12.71 8.05
CA VAL A 45 13.96 -12.05 9.33
C VAL A 45 12.77 -11.17 9.70
N GLY A 46 12.02 -11.57 10.72
CA GLY A 46 10.82 -10.85 11.18
C GLY A 46 9.50 -11.50 10.77
N SER A 47 8.41 -10.72 10.84
CA SER A 47 7.05 -11.24 10.63
C SER A 47 6.77 -11.58 9.17
N VAL A 48 6.19 -12.76 8.93
CA VAL A 48 5.68 -13.19 7.62
C VAL A 48 4.15 -13.13 7.54
N SER A 49 3.55 -12.12 8.17
CA SER A 49 2.09 -11.95 8.23
C SER A 49 1.45 -12.11 6.84
N GLY A 50 0.44 -12.98 6.74
CA GLY A 50 -0.28 -13.24 5.49
C GLY A 50 0.33 -14.32 4.59
N LEU A 51 1.52 -14.84 4.92
CA LEU A 51 2.14 -15.95 4.19
C LEU A 51 1.58 -17.28 4.67
N SER A 52 1.14 -18.13 3.74
CA SER A 52 0.58 -19.45 4.06
C SER A 52 0.95 -20.49 2.99
N THR A 53 0.72 -21.76 3.28
CA THR A 53 0.83 -22.82 2.27
C THR A 53 -0.13 -22.54 1.12
N GLY A 54 0.36 -22.61 -0.12
CA GLY A 54 -0.36 -22.23 -1.33
C GLY A 54 -0.18 -20.76 -1.75
N SER A 55 0.46 -19.92 -0.93
CA SER A 55 0.83 -18.56 -1.33
C SER A 55 1.65 -18.59 -2.63
N ALA A 56 1.35 -17.66 -3.54
CA ALA A 56 2.01 -17.61 -4.83
C ALA A 56 3.48 -17.18 -4.69
N VAL A 57 4.36 -17.85 -5.43
CA VAL A 57 5.75 -17.43 -5.62
C VAL A 57 5.87 -16.82 -7.00
N ARG A 58 6.34 -15.59 -7.06
CA ARG A 58 6.51 -14.82 -8.28
C ARG A 58 7.98 -14.53 -8.53
N PHE A 59 8.38 -14.39 -9.78
CA PHE A 59 9.70 -13.96 -10.20
C PHE A 59 9.52 -12.79 -11.17
N ASN A 60 10.04 -11.61 -10.81
CA ASN A 60 9.79 -10.34 -11.51
C ASN A 60 8.29 -10.16 -11.90
N GLY A 61 7.37 -10.39 -10.95
CA GLY A 61 5.92 -10.29 -11.16
C GLY A 61 5.23 -11.50 -11.80
N LEU A 62 5.95 -12.43 -12.44
CA LEU A 62 5.37 -13.63 -13.06
C LEU A 62 5.24 -14.76 -12.05
N ARG A 63 4.08 -15.42 -11.96
CA ARG A 63 3.91 -16.60 -11.09
C ARG A 63 4.77 -17.77 -11.60
N VAL A 64 5.70 -18.22 -10.78
CA VAL A 64 6.66 -19.30 -11.10
C VAL A 64 6.55 -20.51 -10.18
N GLY A 65 5.76 -20.40 -9.11
CA GLY A 65 5.65 -21.45 -8.12
C GLY A 65 4.67 -21.14 -7.00
N GLU A 66 4.82 -21.88 -5.91
CA GLU A 66 4.01 -21.73 -4.70
C GLU A 66 4.77 -22.14 -3.44
N VAL A 67 4.29 -21.65 -2.31
CA VAL A 67 4.76 -22.03 -0.98
C VAL A 67 4.17 -23.38 -0.60
N THR A 68 5.02 -24.35 -0.29
CA THR A 68 4.62 -25.71 0.09
C THR A 68 4.56 -25.91 1.60
N ALA A 69 5.38 -25.18 2.36
CA ALA A 69 5.34 -25.20 3.82
C ALA A 69 5.87 -23.88 4.41
N VAL A 70 5.37 -23.51 5.57
CA VAL A 70 5.87 -22.39 6.38
C VAL A 70 6.10 -22.89 7.79
N GLY A 71 7.25 -22.56 8.39
CA GLY A 71 7.59 -22.97 9.74
C GLY A 71 8.64 -22.09 10.38
N ILE A 72 8.91 -22.30 11.65
CA ILE A 72 9.97 -21.61 12.37
C ILE A 72 11.27 -22.40 12.20
N LEU A 73 12.39 -21.70 11.96
CA LEU A 73 13.67 -22.36 11.79
C LEU A 73 14.14 -22.92 13.15
N PRO A 74 14.35 -24.24 13.32
CA PRO A 74 14.67 -24.81 14.64
C PRO A 74 15.98 -24.30 15.25
N ALA A 75 16.95 -23.96 14.41
CA ALA A 75 18.25 -23.43 14.83
C ALA A 75 18.18 -21.97 15.30
N ASP A 76 17.19 -21.20 14.83
CA ASP A 76 17.00 -19.79 15.20
C ASP A 76 15.50 -19.46 15.16
N PRO A 77 14.80 -19.57 16.31
CA PRO A 77 13.36 -19.32 16.39
C PRO A 77 12.92 -17.89 16.04
N SER A 78 13.85 -16.94 15.93
CA SER A 78 13.56 -15.58 15.47
C SER A 78 13.36 -15.50 13.95
N ARG A 79 13.69 -16.57 13.22
CA ARG A 79 13.58 -16.66 11.76
C ARG A 79 12.49 -17.62 11.34
N VAL A 80 11.82 -17.24 10.26
CA VAL A 80 10.81 -18.07 9.61
C VAL A 80 11.39 -18.65 8.34
N VAL A 81 11.14 -19.93 8.11
CA VAL A 81 11.51 -20.65 6.90
C VAL A 81 10.25 -20.99 6.10
N ALA A 82 10.24 -20.60 4.83
CA ALA A 82 9.22 -21.00 3.88
C ALA A 82 9.83 -21.91 2.80
N ASN A 83 9.28 -23.11 2.64
CA ASN A 83 9.65 -23.98 1.53
C ASN A 83 8.84 -23.59 0.31
N ILE A 84 9.51 -23.39 -0.82
CA ILE A 84 8.89 -23.02 -2.09
C ILE A 84 9.19 -24.08 -3.14
N ALA A 85 8.19 -24.40 -3.96
CA ALA A 85 8.35 -25.22 -5.15
C ALA A 85 8.24 -24.33 -6.38
N VAL A 86 9.31 -24.27 -7.17
CA VAL A 86 9.44 -23.37 -8.31
C VAL A 86 9.68 -24.16 -9.59
N ASN A 87 9.13 -23.68 -10.71
CA ASN A 87 9.34 -24.26 -12.02
C ASN A 87 10.84 -24.34 -12.36
N PRO A 88 11.33 -25.47 -12.91
CA PRO A 88 12.75 -25.70 -13.17
C PRO A 88 13.37 -24.75 -14.21
N THR A 89 12.54 -24.13 -15.05
CA THR A 89 12.93 -23.11 -16.03
C THR A 89 13.17 -21.73 -15.44
N THR A 90 12.87 -21.53 -14.15
CA THR A 90 13.04 -20.23 -13.49
C THR A 90 14.52 -20.01 -13.16
N PRO A 91 15.13 -18.89 -13.60
CA PRO A 91 16.56 -18.63 -13.42
C PRO A 91 16.86 -18.14 -11.99
N ILE A 92 16.79 -19.05 -11.01
CA ILE A 92 17.20 -18.78 -9.63
C ILE A 92 18.72 -18.97 -9.50
N ARG A 93 19.40 -17.88 -9.15
CA ARG A 93 20.85 -17.76 -9.06
C ARG A 93 21.28 -17.26 -7.68
N THR A 94 22.58 -17.24 -7.43
CA THR A 94 23.17 -16.75 -6.17
C THR A 94 22.83 -15.30 -5.82
N ASP A 95 22.48 -14.47 -6.82
CA ASP A 95 22.03 -13.09 -6.64
C ASP A 95 20.52 -12.96 -6.41
N THR A 96 19.77 -14.08 -6.46
CA THR A 96 18.32 -14.06 -6.32
C THR A 96 17.94 -13.69 -4.89
N LYS A 97 17.09 -12.68 -4.78
CA LYS A 97 16.58 -12.13 -3.52
C LYS A 97 15.10 -12.42 -3.42
N ALA A 98 14.64 -12.74 -2.22
CA ALA A 98 13.23 -12.90 -1.94
C ALA A 98 12.69 -11.67 -1.20
N ARG A 99 11.43 -11.34 -1.44
CA ARG A 99 10.72 -10.28 -0.76
C ARG A 99 9.31 -10.77 -0.45
N LEU A 100 8.80 -10.39 0.71
CA LEU A 100 7.41 -10.60 1.05
C LEU A 100 6.59 -9.40 0.54
N GLU A 101 5.64 -9.66 -0.35
CA GLU A 101 4.71 -8.65 -0.85
C GLU A 101 3.28 -8.98 -0.39
N THR A 102 2.64 -8.05 0.31
CA THR A 102 1.23 -8.16 0.71
C THR A 102 0.33 -7.53 -0.34
N GLN A 103 -0.63 -8.29 -0.88
CA GLN A 103 -1.51 -7.82 -1.94
C GLN A 103 -2.79 -7.19 -1.37
N GLY A 104 -2.86 -5.86 -1.47
CA GLY A 104 -4.06 -5.08 -1.16
C GLY A 104 -4.47 -5.09 0.31
N LEU A 105 -5.74 -4.77 0.56
CA LEU A 105 -6.33 -4.64 1.91
C LEU A 105 -6.58 -5.99 2.60
N THR A 106 -6.55 -7.09 1.83
CA THR A 106 -6.86 -8.44 2.33
C THR A 106 -5.76 -9.04 3.19
N GLY A 107 -4.55 -8.47 3.15
CA GLY A 107 -3.41 -8.94 3.93
C GLY A 107 -2.80 -10.27 3.44
N VAL A 108 -3.25 -10.81 2.31
CA VAL A 108 -2.65 -12.02 1.71
C VAL A 108 -1.25 -11.70 1.20
N ALA A 109 -0.26 -12.51 1.59
CA ALA A 109 1.12 -12.31 1.19
C ALA A 109 1.60 -13.32 0.16
N ASN A 110 2.44 -12.83 -0.75
CA ASN A 110 3.10 -13.55 -1.82
C ASN A 110 4.62 -13.43 -1.64
N ILE A 111 5.38 -14.39 -2.15
CA ILE A 111 6.84 -14.27 -2.22
C ILE A 111 7.21 -13.75 -3.60
N GLN A 112 7.84 -12.58 -3.65
CA GLN A 112 8.40 -11.99 -4.86
C GLN A 112 9.91 -12.27 -4.90
N LEU A 113 10.35 -12.97 -5.93
CA LEU A 113 11.75 -13.22 -6.24
C LEU A 113 12.23 -12.19 -7.27
N THR A 114 13.42 -11.65 -7.06
CA THR A 114 14.09 -10.71 -7.97
C THR A 114 15.55 -11.13 -8.15
N GLY A 115 16.18 -10.75 -9.27
CA GLY A 115 17.55 -11.13 -9.60
C GLY A 115 17.63 -12.05 -10.82
N GLY A 116 18.62 -12.95 -10.84
CA GLY A 116 18.84 -13.87 -11.95
C GLY A 116 19.73 -13.29 -13.05
N ALA A 117 20.69 -12.42 -12.69
CA ALA A 117 21.62 -11.87 -13.65
C ALA A 117 22.38 -12.99 -14.39
N GLY A 118 22.51 -12.88 -15.72
CA GLY A 118 23.04 -13.95 -16.57
C GLY A 118 24.49 -14.39 -16.23
N ASN A 119 25.23 -13.58 -15.49
CA ASN A 119 26.60 -13.83 -15.04
C ASN A 119 26.70 -14.40 -13.61
N ALA A 120 25.61 -14.47 -12.84
CA ALA A 120 25.64 -14.98 -11.48
C ALA A 120 25.63 -16.54 -11.49
N PRO A 121 26.46 -17.23 -10.69
CA PRO A 121 26.40 -18.69 -10.60
C PRO A 121 25.03 -19.21 -10.14
N ASP A 122 24.70 -20.45 -10.51
CA ASP A 122 23.50 -21.14 -10.04
C ASP A 122 23.51 -21.27 -8.51
N LEU A 123 22.32 -21.17 -7.91
CA LEU A 123 22.19 -21.31 -6.46
C LEU A 123 22.33 -22.78 -6.04
N VAL A 124 23.46 -23.11 -5.41
CA VAL A 124 23.76 -24.45 -4.90
C VAL A 124 23.51 -24.50 -3.39
N SER A 125 23.13 -25.66 -2.87
CA SER A 125 23.00 -25.85 -1.43
C SER A 125 24.36 -25.83 -0.73
N LEU A 126 24.44 -25.14 0.41
CA LEU A 126 25.62 -25.15 1.27
C LEU A 126 25.73 -26.43 2.12
N ASP A 127 24.60 -27.12 2.36
CA ASP A 127 24.55 -28.34 3.16
C ASP A 127 24.23 -29.54 2.27
N ALA A 128 25.00 -30.62 2.41
CA ALA A 128 24.78 -31.86 1.66
C ALA A 128 23.38 -32.43 1.95
N GLY A 129 22.49 -32.38 0.95
CA GLY A 129 21.13 -32.91 1.02
C GLY A 129 20.04 -31.93 1.44
N ALA A 130 20.38 -30.68 1.82
CA ALA A 130 19.36 -29.67 2.11
C ALA A 130 18.98 -28.87 0.86
N PRO A 131 17.75 -28.33 0.74
CA PRO A 131 17.42 -27.42 -0.35
C PRO A 131 18.20 -26.10 -0.24
N PRO A 132 18.62 -25.47 -1.36
CA PRO A 132 19.32 -24.19 -1.34
C PRO A 132 18.48 -23.10 -0.68
N ALA A 133 19.16 -22.21 0.04
CA ALA A 133 18.51 -21.14 0.81
C ALA A 133 18.62 -19.79 0.10
N ILE A 134 17.49 -19.09 0.01
CA ILE A 134 17.35 -17.71 -0.44
C ILE A 134 17.05 -16.85 0.78
N TYR A 135 17.78 -15.77 0.95
CA TYR A 135 17.53 -14.84 2.05
C TYR A 135 16.56 -13.76 1.61
N ALA A 136 15.53 -13.54 2.43
CA ALA A 136 14.58 -12.49 2.16
C ALA A 136 15.15 -11.13 2.58
N GLU A 137 14.99 -10.14 1.69
CA GLU A 137 15.24 -8.75 2.01
C GLU A 137 14.12 -8.18 2.89
N ARG A 138 14.45 -7.15 3.67
CA ARG A 138 13.43 -6.43 4.43
C ARG A 138 12.43 -5.79 3.45
N SER A 139 11.17 -5.74 3.87
CA SER A 139 10.06 -5.28 3.04
C SER A 139 10.15 -3.77 2.76
N ASP A 140 9.72 -3.33 1.56
CA ASP A 140 9.82 -1.93 1.06
C ASP A 140 9.18 -0.89 1.98
N PHE A 141 8.24 -1.29 2.83
CA PHE A 141 7.65 -0.37 3.80
C PHE A 141 8.70 0.18 4.77
N GLN A 142 9.68 -0.64 5.16
CA GLN A 142 10.82 -0.20 5.97
C GLN A 142 11.77 0.69 5.16
N ASP A 143 11.98 0.38 3.87
CA ASP A 143 12.79 1.20 2.98
C ASP A 143 12.14 2.55 2.67
N ILE A 144 10.81 2.62 2.59
CA ILE A 144 10.05 3.87 2.48
C ILE A 144 10.17 4.65 3.78
N LEU A 145 10.07 4.01 4.95
CA LEU A 145 10.24 4.69 6.24
C LEU A 145 11.68 5.20 6.42
N GLU A 146 12.69 4.42 6.01
CA GLU A 146 14.08 4.85 5.95
C GLU A 146 14.32 5.90 4.86
N SER A 147 13.59 5.85 3.75
CA SER A 147 13.68 6.86 2.69
C SER A 147 13.01 8.16 3.12
N VAL A 148 11.94 8.10 3.91
CA VAL A 148 11.34 9.25 4.61
C VAL A 148 12.34 9.80 5.62
N GLN A 149 13.01 8.95 6.39
CA GLN A 149 14.08 9.37 7.30
C GLN A 149 15.31 9.94 6.55
N ARG A 150 15.67 9.42 5.37
CA ARG A 150 16.72 9.97 4.50
C ARG A 150 16.29 11.25 3.81
N VAL A 151 15.03 11.41 3.44
CA VAL A 151 14.47 12.67 2.94
C VAL A 151 14.46 13.69 4.06
N SER A 152 14.13 13.31 5.30
CA SER A 152 14.34 14.14 6.49
C SER A 152 15.81 14.49 6.69
N ALA A 153 16.73 13.53 6.60
CA ALA A 153 18.18 13.80 6.70
C ALA A 153 18.72 14.66 5.53
N LYS A 154 18.11 14.55 4.35
CA LYS A 154 18.46 15.37 3.18
C LYS A 154 17.84 16.76 3.29
N LEU A 155 16.66 16.90 3.88
CA LEU A 155 16.11 18.15 4.36
C LEU A 155 17.04 18.75 5.42
N ASP A 156 17.58 17.97 6.37
CA ASP A 156 18.60 18.41 7.34
C ASP A 156 19.95 18.79 6.70
N SER A 157 20.17 18.48 5.42
CA SER A 157 21.36 18.90 4.66
C SER A 157 21.11 20.08 3.69
N VAL A 158 19.84 20.31 3.34
CA VAL A 158 19.37 21.44 2.53
C VAL A 158 18.98 22.61 3.44
N LEU A 159 18.46 22.34 4.63
CA LEU A 159 18.11 23.32 5.65
C LEU A 159 19.34 24.12 6.11
N PRO A 160 20.53 23.55 6.36
CA PRO A 160 21.75 24.32 6.62
C PRO A 160 22.21 25.16 5.42
N ARG A 161 21.88 24.75 4.18
CA ARG A 161 22.22 25.51 2.96
C ARG A 161 21.24 26.64 2.70
N ALA A 162 19.96 26.44 3.02
CA ALA A 162 18.94 27.48 3.08
C ALA A 162 19.22 28.45 4.25
N ASP A 163 19.59 27.95 5.42
CA ASP A 163 20.09 28.69 6.58
C ASP A 163 21.40 29.41 6.25
N SER A 164 22.26 28.92 5.35
CA SER A 164 23.47 29.67 4.93
C SER A 164 23.18 30.80 3.94
N ILE A 165 22.09 30.69 3.17
CA ILE A 165 21.59 31.75 2.27
C ILE A 165 20.80 32.79 3.08
N LEU A 166 20.09 32.35 4.13
CA LEU A 166 19.37 33.20 5.09
C LEU A 166 20.31 33.83 6.14
N ALA A 167 21.36 33.14 6.60
CA ALA A 167 22.37 33.66 7.53
C ALA A 167 23.41 34.57 6.84
N GLN A 168 23.60 34.46 5.51
CA GLN A 168 24.33 35.48 4.74
C GLN A 168 23.52 36.77 4.55
N ALA A 169 22.23 36.78 4.90
CA ALA A 169 21.39 37.98 4.85
C ALA A 169 21.43 38.81 6.15
N GLU A 170 22.00 38.28 7.25
CA GLU A 170 22.11 38.98 8.53
C GLU A 170 23.56 39.45 8.82
N GLY A 171 24.05 40.38 7.99
CA GLY A 171 25.16 41.31 8.30
C GLY A 171 26.49 41.05 7.56
N PRO A 172 27.09 42.05 6.86
CA PRO A 172 26.86 43.49 6.94
C PRO A 172 25.80 43.99 5.94
N ALA A 173 24.93 44.89 6.39
CA ALA A 173 24.01 45.67 5.55
C ALA A 173 24.70 46.43 4.39
N LEU A 174 26.03 46.53 4.38
CA LEU A 174 26.84 47.07 3.28
C LEU A 174 27.04 46.06 2.13
N SER A 175 26.98 44.75 2.38
CA SER A 175 27.06 43.69 1.35
C SER A 175 25.71 43.44 0.70
N THR A 176 24.62 43.56 1.46
CA THR A 176 23.25 43.48 0.94
C THR A 176 22.95 44.68 0.04
N LEU A 177 23.44 45.89 0.35
CA LEU A 177 23.36 47.04 -0.56
C LEU A 177 24.17 46.80 -1.85
N ARG A 178 25.35 46.19 -1.76
CA ARG A 178 26.17 45.81 -2.93
C ARG A 178 25.59 44.65 -3.73
N ASN A 179 24.93 43.70 -3.09
CA ASN A 179 24.25 42.57 -3.74
C ASN A 179 22.89 42.98 -4.30
N VAL A 180 22.19 43.92 -3.68
CA VAL A 180 20.99 44.56 -4.24
C VAL A 180 21.39 45.46 -5.40
N GLU A 181 22.55 46.12 -5.37
CA GLU A 181 23.12 46.84 -6.51
C GLU A 181 23.59 45.90 -7.62
N ALA A 182 24.23 44.77 -7.30
CA ALA A 182 24.63 43.74 -8.27
C ALA A 182 23.42 42.99 -8.84
N PHE A 183 22.40 42.73 -8.04
CA PHE A 183 21.12 42.14 -8.47
C PHE A 183 20.31 43.15 -9.28
N SER A 184 20.27 44.43 -8.89
CA SER A 184 19.61 45.49 -9.67
C SER A 184 20.36 45.76 -10.97
N ASN A 185 21.69 45.66 -10.99
CA ASN A 185 22.50 45.72 -12.22
C ASN A 185 22.29 44.47 -13.07
N ALA A 186 22.25 43.26 -12.48
CA ALA A 186 21.94 42.04 -13.21
C ALA A 186 20.51 42.05 -13.75
N LEU A 187 19.54 42.58 -13.01
CA LEU A 187 18.15 42.73 -13.43
C LEU A 187 17.99 43.85 -14.48
N GLY A 188 18.73 44.95 -14.34
CA GLY A 188 18.81 46.03 -15.34
C GLY A 188 19.48 45.58 -16.64
N GLN A 189 20.54 44.77 -16.55
CA GLN A 189 21.21 44.14 -17.70
C GLN A 189 20.37 43.03 -18.34
N ASN A 190 19.54 42.35 -17.56
CA ASN A 190 18.66 41.28 -18.01
C ASN A 190 17.22 41.77 -18.27
N SER A 191 17.03 43.08 -18.37
CA SER A 191 15.76 43.73 -18.72
C SER A 191 15.19 43.25 -20.06
N ALA A 192 16.06 42.87 -21.00
CA ALA A 192 15.68 42.24 -22.26
C ALA A 192 15.07 40.84 -22.06
N GLY A 193 15.61 40.04 -21.13
CA GLY A 193 15.07 38.71 -20.80
C GLY A 193 13.73 38.79 -20.09
N VAL A 194 13.58 39.76 -19.17
CA VAL A 194 12.29 40.03 -18.48
C VAL A 194 11.24 40.54 -19.47
N ALA A 195 11.61 41.45 -20.39
CA ALA A 195 10.71 41.92 -21.44
C ALA A 195 10.29 40.79 -22.39
N SER A 196 11.22 39.90 -22.75
CA SER A 196 10.93 38.73 -23.59
C SER A 196 10.00 37.73 -22.89
N PHE A 197 10.22 37.46 -21.60
CA PHE A 197 9.32 36.64 -20.80
C PHE A 197 7.91 37.23 -20.74
N LEU A 198 7.78 38.53 -20.46
CA LEU A 198 6.49 39.22 -20.42
C LEU A 198 5.79 39.22 -21.80
N SER A 199 6.54 39.36 -22.89
CA SER A 199 6.03 39.21 -24.27
C SER A 199 5.51 37.80 -24.53
N ASN A 200 6.26 36.77 -24.12
CA ASN A 200 5.88 35.37 -24.31
C ASN A 200 4.61 35.00 -23.52
N VAL A 201 4.45 35.56 -22.31
CA VAL A 201 3.22 35.42 -21.51
C VAL A 201 2.03 36.15 -22.17
N GLY A 202 2.26 37.32 -22.75
CA GLY A 202 1.24 38.03 -23.54
C GLY A 202 0.79 37.25 -24.78
N GLU A 203 1.75 36.67 -25.50
CA GLU A 203 1.48 35.88 -26.72
C GLU A 203 0.74 34.57 -26.40
N MET A 204 1.07 33.92 -25.29
CA MET A 204 0.34 32.76 -24.76
C MET A 204 -1.11 33.12 -24.43
N SER A 205 -1.32 34.28 -23.81
CA SER A 205 -2.67 34.76 -23.45
C SER A 205 -3.53 35.03 -24.68
N GLN A 206 -2.95 35.57 -25.76
CA GLN A 206 -3.63 35.72 -27.06
C GLN A 206 -3.99 34.38 -27.71
N LYS A 207 -3.09 33.38 -27.65
CA LYS A 207 -3.35 32.03 -28.19
C LYS A 207 -4.51 31.35 -27.47
N ILE A 208 -4.60 31.50 -26.14
CA ILE A 208 -5.72 31.00 -25.33
C ILE A 208 -7.03 31.71 -25.72
N GLY A 209 -7.01 33.03 -25.90
CA GLY A 209 -8.19 33.78 -26.39
C GLY A 209 -8.70 33.29 -27.75
N SER A 210 -7.79 33.01 -28.69
CA SER A 210 -8.15 32.49 -30.02
C SER A 210 -8.73 31.07 -29.99
N LEU A 211 -8.38 30.27 -28.99
CA LEU A 211 -8.93 28.94 -28.78
C LEU A 211 -10.38 29.01 -28.31
N ALA A 212 -10.70 29.97 -27.42
CA ALA A 212 -12.08 30.20 -26.96
C ALA A 212 -13.02 30.57 -28.12
N THR A 213 -12.59 31.47 -29.01
CA THR A 213 -13.39 31.86 -30.18
C THR A 213 -13.61 30.73 -31.19
N ARG A 214 -12.68 29.75 -31.27
CA ARG A 214 -12.84 28.57 -32.14
C ARG A 214 -13.83 27.56 -31.55
N ILE A 215 -13.90 27.49 -30.23
CA ILE A 215 -14.86 26.63 -29.52
C ILE A 215 -16.28 27.19 -29.67
N GLU A 216 -16.47 28.51 -29.55
CA GLU A 216 -17.78 29.17 -29.77
C GLU A 216 -18.32 28.86 -31.18
N ARG A 217 -17.49 28.98 -32.21
CA ARG A 217 -17.90 28.72 -33.60
C ARG A 217 -18.29 27.27 -33.87
N PHE A 218 -17.63 26.31 -33.22
CA PHE A 218 -17.94 24.89 -33.34
C PHE A 218 -19.31 24.55 -32.71
N VAL A 219 -19.68 25.25 -31.64
CA VAL A 219 -20.98 25.10 -30.98
C VAL A 219 -22.10 25.66 -31.86
N ASP A 220 -21.89 26.80 -32.52
CA ASP A 220 -22.86 27.39 -33.46
C ASP A 220 -23.11 26.51 -34.70
N GLU A 221 -22.07 25.84 -35.20
CA GLU A 221 -22.14 24.98 -36.38
C GLU A 221 -22.85 23.64 -36.07
N ALA A 222 -22.80 23.19 -34.81
CA ALA A 222 -23.54 22.03 -34.32
C ALA A 222 -25.06 22.29 -34.17
N GLU A 223 -25.47 23.52 -33.80
CA GLU A 223 -26.90 23.88 -33.69
C GLU A 223 -27.63 23.92 -35.03
N ASN A 224 -26.93 24.20 -36.14
CA ASN A 224 -27.54 24.26 -37.47
C ASN A 224 -27.83 22.87 -38.06
N ILE A 225 -27.16 21.82 -37.61
CA ILE A 225 -27.43 20.44 -38.05
C ILE A 225 -28.79 19.96 -37.54
N THR A 226 -29.32 20.55 -36.46
CA THR A 226 -30.60 20.18 -35.84
C THR A 226 -31.85 20.81 -36.46
N ARG A 227 -31.75 21.80 -37.37
CA ARG A 227 -32.93 22.53 -37.91
C ARG A 227 -33.46 22.05 -39.26
N GLY A 228 -32.99 20.94 -39.81
CA GLY A 228 -33.38 20.47 -41.14
C GLY A 228 -33.89 19.03 -41.21
N ILE A 229 -35.06 18.73 -40.63
CA ILE A 229 -35.77 17.47 -40.92
C ILE A 229 -36.83 17.76 -42.00
N ASP A 230 -36.44 17.56 -43.26
CA ASP A 230 -37.27 17.81 -44.46
C ASP A 230 -38.13 16.56 -44.79
N ALA A 231 -39.29 16.76 -45.43
CA ALA A 231 -40.28 15.73 -45.78
C ALA A 231 -39.74 14.65 -46.75
N ARG A 232 -38.59 14.90 -47.39
CA ARG A 232 -37.82 13.90 -48.14
C ARG A 232 -37.32 12.75 -47.25
N SER A 233 -37.06 13.01 -45.97
CA SER A 233 -36.62 12.00 -44.99
C SER A 233 -37.70 10.95 -44.72
N ILE A 234 -38.99 11.32 -44.88
CA ILE A 234 -40.13 10.42 -44.68
C ILE A 234 -40.27 9.46 -45.86
N ASN A 235 -40.17 9.97 -47.10
CA ASN A 235 -40.17 9.10 -48.29
C ASN A 235 -38.92 8.23 -48.35
N GLN A 236 -37.78 8.75 -47.90
CA GLN A 236 -36.57 7.96 -47.73
C GLN A 236 -36.74 6.90 -46.64
N ALA A 237 -37.42 7.20 -45.53
CA ALA A 237 -37.72 6.22 -44.48
C ALA A 237 -38.63 5.10 -44.99
N VAL A 238 -39.67 5.41 -45.78
CA VAL A 238 -40.55 4.40 -46.38
C VAL A 238 -39.79 3.52 -47.39
N LYS A 239 -38.93 4.12 -48.21
CA LYS A 239 -38.06 3.37 -49.14
C LYS A 239 -37.03 2.53 -48.39
N ASN A 240 -36.41 3.08 -47.34
CA ASN A 240 -35.46 2.37 -46.50
C ASN A 240 -36.13 1.21 -45.75
N VAL A 241 -37.42 1.31 -45.40
CA VAL A 241 -38.18 0.20 -44.80
C VAL A 241 -38.43 -0.91 -45.83
N ALA A 242 -38.73 -0.57 -47.08
CA ALA A 242 -38.85 -1.54 -48.17
C ALA A 242 -37.49 -2.21 -48.49
N ASP A 243 -36.43 -1.41 -48.66
CA ASP A 243 -35.07 -1.89 -48.91
C ASP A 243 -34.54 -2.70 -47.72
N PHE A 244 -34.87 -2.33 -46.48
CA PHE A 244 -34.55 -3.10 -45.28
C PHE A 244 -35.29 -4.44 -45.25
N THR A 245 -36.55 -4.48 -45.66
CA THR A 245 -37.35 -5.72 -45.70
C THR A 245 -36.79 -6.68 -46.76
N GLU A 246 -36.34 -6.17 -47.90
CA GLU A 246 -35.66 -6.95 -48.94
C GLU A 246 -34.26 -7.40 -48.49
N THR A 247 -33.50 -6.51 -47.85
CA THR A 247 -32.21 -6.84 -47.24
C THR A 247 -32.37 -7.90 -46.14
N LEU A 248 -33.45 -7.87 -45.36
CA LEU A 248 -33.77 -8.85 -44.33
C LEU A 248 -34.15 -10.21 -44.94
N ALA A 249 -34.87 -10.21 -46.07
CA ALA A 249 -35.17 -11.42 -46.83
C ALA A 249 -33.92 -12.06 -47.45
N GLN A 250 -32.96 -11.24 -47.91
CA GLN A 250 -31.67 -11.68 -48.44
C GLN A 250 -30.69 -12.10 -47.33
N ASN A 251 -30.79 -11.50 -46.14
CA ASN A 251 -29.97 -11.82 -44.96
C ASN A 251 -30.59 -12.86 -44.03
N ARG A 252 -31.48 -13.73 -44.53
CA ARG A 252 -32.07 -14.84 -43.75
C ARG A 252 -31.04 -15.65 -42.97
N ASN A 253 -29.84 -15.83 -43.52
CA ASN A 253 -28.75 -16.53 -42.85
C ASN A 253 -28.18 -15.74 -41.66
N ALA A 254 -28.05 -14.41 -41.76
CA ALA A 254 -27.62 -13.55 -40.65
C ALA A 254 -28.68 -13.46 -39.55
N VAL A 255 -29.97 -13.46 -39.91
CA VAL A 255 -31.08 -13.52 -38.95
C VAL A 255 -31.11 -14.89 -38.25
N ALA A 256 -30.88 -15.97 -38.98
CA ALA A 256 -30.77 -17.32 -38.40
C ALA A 256 -29.57 -17.44 -37.45
N MET A 257 -28.43 -16.82 -37.79
CA MET A 257 -27.26 -16.73 -36.91
C MET A 257 -27.58 -15.88 -35.67
N LEU A 258 -28.22 -14.73 -35.81
CA LEU A 258 -28.66 -13.91 -34.67
C LEU A 258 -29.61 -14.64 -33.73
N LEU A 259 -30.55 -15.43 -34.27
CA LEU A 259 -31.46 -16.25 -33.45
C LEU A 259 -30.71 -17.38 -32.73
N THR A 260 -29.66 -17.93 -33.36
CA THR A 260 -28.79 -18.93 -32.75
C THR A 260 -27.92 -18.32 -31.66
N ASP A 261 -27.35 -17.15 -31.91
CA ASP A 261 -26.55 -16.36 -30.96
C ASP A 261 -27.41 -15.87 -29.79
N ALA A 262 -28.67 -15.50 -30.03
CA ALA A 262 -29.63 -15.18 -28.98
C ALA A 262 -29.96 -16.41 -28.11
N GLY A 263 -30.09 -17.59 -28.70
CA GLY A 263 -30.22 -18.86 -27.97
C GLY A 263 -28.96 -19.25 -27.20
N GLN A 264 -27.78 -18.88 -27.69
CA GLN A 264 -26.51 -19.05 -26.98
C GLN A 264 -26.37 -18.05 -25.83
N LEU A 265 -26.75 -16.79 -26.04
CA LEU A 265 -26.80 -15.75 -25.02
C LEU A 265 -27.79 -16.11 -23.90
N ALA A 266 -28.98 -16.65 -24.23
CA ALA A 266 -29.93 -17.13 -23.24
C ALA A 266 -29.34 -18.25 -22.36
N ARG A 267 -28.59 -19.19 -22.95
CA ARG A 267 -27.87 -20.25 -22.21
C ARG A 267 -26.71 -19.69 -21.39
N GLN A 268 -26.01 -18.67 -21.89
CA GLN A 268 -24.93 -17.99 -21.19
C GLN A 268 -25.46 -17.12 -20.02
N LEU A 269 -26.66 -16.55 -20.17
CA LEU A 269 -27.39 -15.85 -19.11
C LEU A 269 -27.91 -16.85 -18.05
N GLN A 270 -28.39 -18.02 -18.45
CA GLN A 270 -28.74 -19.11 -17.52
C GLN A 270 -27.52 -19.55 -16.68
N GLY A 271 -26.37 -19.70 -17.34
CA GLY A 271 -25.10 -20.03 -16.67
C GLY A 271 -24.60 -18.89 -15.77
N SER A 272 -24.79 -17.64 -16.18
CA SER A 272 -24.45 -16.46 -15.39
C SER A 272 -25.37 -16.29 -14.17
N ALA A 273 -26.65 -16.62 -14.27
CA ALA A 273 -27.58 -16.61 -13.14
C ALA A 273 -27.14 -17.60 -12.05
N THR A 274 -26.67 -18.79 -12.44
CA THR A 274 -26.16 -19.81 -11.50
C THR A 274 -24.85 -19.34 -10.83
N LYS A 275 -23.97 -18.66 -11.58
CA LYS A 275 -22.74 -18.05 -11.04
C LYS A 275 -23.05 -16.86 -10.14
N LEU A 276 -24.11 -16.09 -10.43
CA LEU A 276 -24.57 -14.98 -9.61
C LEU A 276 -25.12 -15.49 -8.28
N ASP A 277 -25.91 -16.58 -8.27
CA ASP A 277 -26.35 -17.22 -7.03
C ASP A 277 -25.16 -17.70 -6.17
N THR A 278 -24.12 -18.25 -6.82
CA THR A 278 -22.90 -18.67 -6.11
C THR A 278 -22.12 -17.48 -5.56
N ALA A 279 -21.99 -16.39 -6.33
CA ALA A 279 -21.32 -15.17 -5.90
C ALA A 279 -22.08 -14.46 -4.76
N LEU A 280 -23.41 -14.46 -4.81
CA LEU A 280 -24.26 -13.93 -3.74
C LEU A 280 -24.16 -14.77 -2.47
N ASP A 281 -24.04 -16.10 -2.58
CA ASP A 281 -23.80 -17.00 -1.45
C ASP A 281 -22.39 -16.80 -0.83
N GLU A 282 -21.37 -16.58 -1.65
CA GLU A 282 -20.01 -16.22 -1.17
C GLU A 282 -19.97 -14.86 -0.47
N VAL A 283 -20.67 -13.85 -1.01
CA VAL A 283 -20.82 -12.53 -0.36
C VAL A 283 -21.61 -12.66 0.94
N GLY A 284 -22.65 -13.48 0.99
CA GLY A 284 -23.40 -13.77 2.22
C GLY A 284 -22.55 -14.45 3.30
N LYS A 285 -21.63 -15.35 2.91
CA LYS A 285 -20.65 -15.98 3.82
C LYS A 285 -19.61 -14.99 4.33
N LEU A 286 -19.10 -14.11 3.48
CA LEU A 286 -18.18 -13.05 3.87
C LEU A 286 -18.85 -12.06 4.84
N ALA A 287 -20.08 -11.66 4.56
CA ALA A 287 -20.85 -10.76 5.42
C ALA A 287 -21.16 -11.38 6.79
N LYS A 288 -21.43 -12.69 6.86
CA LYS A 288 -21.59 -13.44 8.12
C LYS A 288 -20.28 -13.60 8.91
N GLY A 289 -19.13 -13.56 8.24
CA GLY A 289 -17.81 -13.62 8.89
C GLY A 289 -17.37 -12.31 9.54
N ILE A 290 -18.01 -11.19 9.20
CA ILE A 290 -17.73 -9.87 9.81
C ILE A 290 -18.54 -9.76 11.10
N ASP A 291 -17.90 -10.12 12.21
CA ASP A 291 -18.44 -9.95 13.56
C ASP A 291 -18.43 -8.47 13.95
N THR A 292 -19.57 -7.81 13.75
CA THR A 292 -19.76 -6.39 14.08
C THR A 292 -19.56 -6.11 15.57
N ASP A 293 -19.75 -7.09 16.44
CA ASP A 293 -19.54 -6.94 17.88
C ASP A 293 -18.06 -6.94 18.24
N LYS A 294 -17.20 -7.66 17.51
CA LYS A 294 -15.74 -7.53 17.63
C LYS A 294 -15.24 -6.17 17.18
N ILE A 295 -15.80 -5.62 16.09
CA ILE A 295 -15.44 -4.29 15.59
C ILE A 295 -15.87 -3.22 16.59
N ASN A 296 -17.11 -3.29 17.09
CA ASN A 296 -17.61 -2.35 18.10
C ASN A 296 -16.79 -2.39 19.40
N ARG A 297 -16.43 -3.58 19.90
CA ARG A 297 -15.55 -3.71 21.08
C ARG A 297 -14.15 -3.15 20.86
N THR A 298 -13.60 -3.29 19.66
CA THR A 298 -12.29 -2.72 19.32
C THR A 298 -12.36 -1.19 19.27
N LEU A 299 -13.44 -0.63 18.71
CA LEU A 299 -13.71 0.80 18.68
C LEU A 299 -13.92 1.37 20.09
N GLU A 300 -14.65 0.67 20.97
CA GLU A 300 -14.79 1.05 22.38
C GLU A 300 -13.45 1.02 23.13
N GLY A 301 -12.61 0.02 22.89
CA GLY A 301 -11.26 -0.05 23.48
C GLY A 301 -10.37 1.11 23.05
N ALA A 302 -10.44 1.47 21.77
CA ALA A 302 -9.76 2.63 21.18
C ALA A 302 -10.23 3.96 21.81
N GLU A 303 -11.53 4.17 21.96
CA GLU A 303 -12.08 5.36 22.62
C GLU A 303 -11.69 5.43 24.10
N LYS A 304 -11.74 4.30 24.80
CA LYS A 304 -11.32 4.24 26.21
C LYS A 304 -9.85 4.61 26.36
N PHE A 305 -8.98 4.10 25.48
CA PHE A 305 -7.57 4.48 25.44
C PHE A 305 -7.37 5.97 25.14
N ALA A 306 -8.05 6.51 24.12
CA ALA A 306 -7.99 7.93 23.78
C ALA A 306 -8.44 8.81 24.96
N SER A 307 -9.50 8.42 25.67
CA SER A 307 -9.98 9.14 26.86
C SER A 307 -8.98 9.11 28.02
N VAL A 308 -8.30 7.98 28.25
CA VAL A 308 -7.25 7.84 29.28
C VAL A 308 -6.05 8.69 28.90
N LEU A 309 -5.66 8.70 27.63
CA LEU A 309 -4.55 9.51 27.15
C LEU A 309 -4.84 11.01 27.24
N SER A 310 -6.05 11.43 26.86
CA SER A 310 -6.50 12.82 26.97
C SER A 310 -6.48 13.30 28.43
N ARG A 311 -6.96 12.47 29.38
CA ARG A 311 -6.93 12.79 30.82
C ARG A 311 -5.51 12.91 31.38
N ASN A 312 -4.59 12.05 30.95
CA ASN A 312 -3.20 12.06 31.43
C ASN A 312 -2.29 13.03 30.67
N SER A 313 -2.76 13.65 29.58
CA SER A 313 -1.95 14.57 28.76
C SER A 313 -1.32 15.70 29.58
N ALA A 314 -2.09 16.30 30.50
CA ALA A 314 -1.62 17.36 31.38
C ALA A 314 -0.54 16.90 32.38
N ASP A 315 -0.60 15.64 32.83
CA ASP A 315 0.39 15.05 33.72
C ASP A 315 1.69 14.75 32.96
N ILE A 316 1.59 14.25 31.72
CA ILE A 316 2.76 13.99 30.87
C ILE A 316 3.44 15.30 30.49
N ASP A 317 2.68 16.35 30.16
CA ASP A 317 3.23 17.69 29.91
C ASP A 317 3.96 18.26 31.14
N ARG A 318 3.45 18.02 32.35
CA ARG A 318 4.13 18.40 33.59
C ARG A 318 5.43 17.61 33.77
N MET A 319 5.41 16.31 33.55
CA MET A 319 6.60 15.45 33.65
C MET A 319 7.71 15.87 32.67
N ILE A 320 7.35 16.21 31.44
CA ILE A 320 8.30 16.68 30.43
C ILE A 320 8.94 18.00 30.85
N ARG A 321 8.15 18.97 31.33
CA ARG A 321 8.68 20.25 31.84
C ARG A 321 9.63 20.04 33.02
N ASP A 322 9.31 19.11 33.94
CA ASP A 322 10.18 18.77 35.07
C ASP A 322 11.50 18.15 34.62
N ILE A 323 11.47 17.27 33.61
CA ILE A 323 12.69 16.67 33.03
C ILE A 323 13.56 17.75 32.38
N THR A 324 12.97 18.67 31.61
CA THR A 324 13.71 19.79 31.00
C THR A 324 14.36 20.67 32.08
N ALA A 325 13.61 21.06 33.11
CA ALA A 325 14.14 21.89 34.20
C ALA A 325 15.26 21.20 35.00
N LYS A 326 15.14 19.88 35.24
CA LYS A 326 16.19 19.09 35.88
C LYS A 326 17.43 18.95 34.99
N THR A 327 17.24 18.78 33.68
CA THR A 327 18.35 18.68 32.71
C THR A 327 19.12 19.99 32.62
N ASP A 328 18.45 21.15 32.60
CA ASP A 328 19.10 22.46 32.66
C ASP A 328 19.93 22.67 33.94
N THR A 329 19.47 22.10 35.06
CA THR A 329 20.18 22.16 36.34
C THR A 329 21.46 21.31 36.29
N VAL A 330 21.39 20.13 35.67
CA VAL A 330 22.54 19.24 35.46
C VAL A 330 23.56 19.91 34.54
N THR A 331 23.14 20.50 33.42
CA THR A 331 24.04 21.22 32.49
C THR A 331 24.78 22.36 33.20
N ARG A 332 24.06 23.18 33.98
CA ARG A 332 24.67 24.26 34.76
C ARG A 332 25.65 23.77 35.83
N ALA A 333 25.40 22.60 36.44
CA ALA A 333 26.32 22.00 37.39
C ALA A 333 27.62 21.54 36.73
N ILE A 334 27.54 21.00 35.50
CA ILE A 334 28.70 20.60 34.70
C ILE A 334 29.52 21.81 34.28
N ASP A 335 28.88 22.91 33.85
CA ASP A 335 29.60 24.12 33.46
C ASP A 335 30.36 24.74 34.66
N ARG A 336 29.82 24.62 35.88
CA ARG A 336 30.54 25.01 37.09
C ARG A 336 31.72 24.08 37.39
N LEU A 337 31.58 22.77 37.16
CA LEU A 337 32.66 21.81 37.32
C LEU A 337 33.82 22.11 36.36
N ASP A 338 33.55 22.44 35.10
CA ASP A 338 34.60 22.83 34.14
C ASP A 338 35.41 24.03 34.61
N ASN A 339 34.73 25.06 35.14
CA ASN A 339 35.41 26.24 35.69
C ASN A 339 36.28 25.90 36.91
N VAL A 340 35.83 24.98 37.76
CA VAL A 340 36.61 24.49 38.91
C VAL A 340 37.81 23.66 38.43
N MET A 341 37.63 22.79 37.42
CA MET A 341 38.71 21.98 36.86
C MET A 341 39.77 22.83 36.15
N ALA A 342 39.37 23.83 35.37
CA ALA A 342 40.31 24.78 34.75
C ALA A 342 41.13 25.55 35.80
N GLY A 343 40.49 25.93 36.92
CA GLY A 343 41.19 26.52 38.07
C GLY A 343 42.16 25.55 38.75
N ALA A 344 41.77 24.28 38.87
CA ALA A 344 42.63 23.23 39.44
C ALA A 344 43.82 22.91 38.53
N GLU A 345 43.63 22.77 37.21
CA GLU A 345 44.72 22.55 36.25
C GLU A 345 45.74 23.70 36.27
N SER A 346 45.27 24.95 36.37
CA SER A 346 46.13 26.13 36.52
C SER A 346 46.96 26.10 37.82
N PHE A 347 46.40 25.57 38.90
CA PHE A 347 47.06 25.48 40.21
C PHE A 347 48.01 24.27 40.33
N PHE A 348 47.64 23.13 39.74
CA PHE A 348 48.37 21.86 39.86
C PHE A 348 49.28 21.53 38.67
N GLY A 349 49.19 22.29 37.56
CA GLY A 349 49.95 22.10 36.31
C GLY A 349 51.48 22.28 36.43
N GLY A 350 52.01 22.49 37.64
CA GLY A 350 53.45 22.53 37.92
C GLY A 350 54.03 21.31 38.66
N GLY A 351 53.21 20.36 39.13
CA GLY A 351 53.67 19.23 39.95
C GLY A 351 53.83 17.92 39.17
N GLN A 352 55.04 17.38 39.13
CA GLN A 352 55.45 16.18 38.36
C GLN A 352 54.90 14.82 38.86
N ASP A 353 53.92 14.79 39.74
CA ASP A 353 53.38 13.54 40.30
C ASP A 353 52.20 13.01 39.45
N GLY A 354 52.46 11.94 38.70
CA GLY A 354 51.53 11.33 37.74
C GLY A 354 50.19 10.84 38.32
N ALA A 355 50.07 10.67 39.63
CA ALA A 355 48.82 10.29 40.30
C ALA A 355 47.76 11.40 40.24
N THR A 356 48.18 12.67 40.39
CA THR A 356 47.30 13.85 40.37
C THR A 356 46.76 14.13 38.96
N ALA A 357 47.61 13.94 37.95
CA ALA A 357 47.21 14.07 36.55
C ALA A 357 46.20 12.99 36.12
N GLY A 358 46.32 11.77 36.64
CA GLY A 358 45.37 10.68 36.39
C GLY A 358 43.97 10.97 36.91
N LEU A 359 43.87 11.44 38.16
CA LEU A 359 42.59 11.81 38.78
C LEU A 359 41.87 12.96 38.06
N ILE A 360 42.59 13.98 37.61
CA ILE A 360 42.01 15.11 36.85
C ILE A 360 41.47 14.61 35.50
N ARG A 361 42.19 13.68 34.86
CA ARG A 361 41.76 13.09 33.58
C ARG A 361 40.47 12.27 33.74
N GLU A 362 40.38 11.42 34.76
CA GLU A 362 39.18 10.64 35.05
C GLU A 362 37.97 11.53 35.36
N LEU A 363 38.16 12.61 36.13
CA LEU A 363 37.11 13.59 36.40
C LEU A 363 36.65 14.31 35.13
N THR A 364 37.57 14.64 34.23
CA THR A 364 37.26 15.26 32.94
C THR A 364 36.46 14.32 32.04
N ASP A 365 36.85 13.06 31.97
CA ASP A 365 36.15 12.05 31.17
C ASP A 365 34.75 11.76 31.73
N ALA A 366 34.58 11.75 33.06
CA ALA A 366 33.29 11.64 33.72
C ALA A 366 32.39 12.86 33.45
N ALA A 367 32.92 14.08 33.57
CA ALA A 367 32.19 15.31 33.27
C ALA A 367 31.73 15.36 31.80
N LYS A 368 32.59 14.95 30.87
CA LYS A 368 32.27 14.84 29.43
C LYS A 368 31.16 13.82 29.16
N SER A 369 31.18 12.70 29.87
CA SER A 369 30.14 11.66 29.76
C SER A 369 28.78 12.15 30.29
N ILE A 370 28.77 12.84 31.44
CA ILE A 370 27.54 13.44 32.00
C ILE A 370 27.01 14.55 31.09
N ARG A 371 27.89 15.36 30.47
CA ARG A 371 27.48 16.40 29.49
C ARG A 371 26.82 15.80 28.26
N THR A 372 27.41 14.72 27.75
CA THR A 372 26.86 13.98 26.60
C THR A 372 25.50 13.38 26.95
N LEU A 373 25.35 12.82 28.14
CA LEU A 373 24.07 12.30 28.63
C LEU A 373 23.02 13.40 28.79
N ALA A 374 23.38 14.55 29.39
CA ALA A 374 22.49 15.68 29.57
C ALA A 374 22.02 16.27 28.23
N GLY A 375 22.95 16.44 27.27
CA GLY A 375 22.62 16.90 25.92
C GLY A 375 21.70 15.92 25.16
N ASN A 376 21.97 14.62 25.26
CA ASN A 376 21.11 13.59 24.67
C ASN A 376 19.73 13.54 25.33
N LEU A 377 19.65 13.69 26.65
CA LEU A 377 18.39 13.72 27.41
C LEU A 377 17.55 14.94 27.03
N ASP A 378 18.18 16.10 26.89
CA ASP A 378 17.56 17.35 26.50
C ASP A 378 16.96 17.29 25.08
N VAL A 379 17.73 16.81 24.10
CA VAL A 379 17.25 16.60 22.72
C VAL A 379 16.08 15.62 22.67
N ARG A 380 16.23 14.44 23.30
CA ARG A 380 15.16 13.42 23.33
C ARG A 380 13.91 13.93 24.05
N THR A 381 14.05 14.72 25.10
CA THR A 381 12.92 15.30 25.84
C THR A 381 12.15 16.31 24.97
N ARG A 382 12.86 17.14 24.19
CA ARG A 382 12.20 18.06 23.22
C ARG A 382 11.48 17.32 22.09
N GLU A 383 12.11 16.28 21.54
CA GLU A 383 11.49 15.44 20.51
C GLU A 383 10.23 14.73 21.02
N LEU A 384 10.31 14.13 22.21
CA LEU A 384 9.17 13.50 22.88
C LEU A 384 8.07 14.51 23.18
N SER A 385 8.42 15.72 23.64
CA SER A 385 7.47 16.81 23.87
C SER A 385 6.75 17.22 22.60
N SER A 386 7.48 17.40 21.49
CA SER A 386 6.91 17.77 20.20
C SER A 386 6.00 16.67 19.64
N GLY A 387 6.47 15.42 19.66
CA GLY A 387 5.71 14.26 19.19
C GLY A 387 4.45 14.02 20.02
N LEU A 388 4.57 14.12 21.34
CA LEU A 388 3.43 13.98 22.24
C LEU A 388 2.42 15.11 22.02
N SER A 389 2.85 16.37 21.93
CA SER A 389 1.95 17.50 21.68
C SER A 389 1.20 17.38 20.34
N ARG A 390 1.86 16.89 19.29
CA ARG A 390 1.22 16.62 17.99
C ARG A 390 0.20 15.48 18.08
N PHE A 391 0.50 14.45 18.87
CA PHE A 391 -0.40 13.32 19.04
C PHE A 391 -1.58 13.64 19.95
N THR A 392 -1.35 14.30 21.09
CA THR A 392 -2.40 14.63 22.07
C THR A 392 -3.26 15.83 21.68
N GLY A 393 -2.79 16.69 20.78
CA GLY A 393 -3.55 17.84 20.29
C GLY A 393 -4.36 17.53 19.01
N PRO A 394 -3.75 17.64 17.81
CA PRO A 394 -4.42 17.29 16.56
C PRO A 394 -4.70 15.79 16.39
N GLY A 395 -3.74 14.92 16.68
CA GLY A 395 -3.84 13.48 16.39
C GLY A 395 -4.99 12.77 17.12
N LEU A 396 -5.24 13.13 18.39
CA LEU A 396 -6.37 12.59 19.16
C LEU A 396 -7.71 13.00 18.56
N ARG A 397 -7.83 14.23 18.04
CA ARG A 397 -9.07 14.71 17.39
C ARG A 397 -9.32 14.02 16.06
N ASP A 398 -8.26 13.81 15.27
CA ASP A 398 -8.36 13.07 14.00
C ASP A 398 -8.74 11.60 14.26
N PHE A 399 -8.23 11.01 15.35
CA PHE A 399 -8.59 9.66 15.76
C PHE A 399 -10.05 9.55 16.22
N GLU A 400 -10.54 10.52 17.00
CA GLU A 400 -11.96 10.58 17.41
C GLU A 400 -12.89 10.73 16.20
N ALA A 401 -12.53 11.57 15.22
CA ALA A 401 -13.28 11.73 13.97
C ALA A 401 -13.32 10.43 13.17
N LEU A 402 -12.17 9.76 13.02
CA LEU A 402 -12.06 8.48 12.33
C LEU A 402 -12.88 7.37 13.01
N ALA A 403 -12.87 7.33 14.35
CA ALA A 403 -13.67 6.37 15.12
C ALA A 403 -15.17 6.59 14.91
N ALA A 404 -15.61 7.85 14.90
CA ALA A 404 -17.00 8.21 14.62
C ALA A 404 -17.43 7.81 13.19
N ASP A 405 -16.60 8.10 12.19
CA ASP A 405 -16.85 7.72 10.80
C ASP A 405 -16.85 6.21 10.60
N SER A 406 -15.96 5.49 11.30
CA SER A 406 -15.90 4.02 11.27
C SER A 406 -17.18 3.40 11.83
N ARG A 407 -17.71 3.91 12.94
CA ARG A 407 -19.00 3.46 13.49
C ARG A 407 -20.14 3.67 12.51
N LYS A 408 -20.17 4.83 11.85
CA LYS A 408 -21.18 5.14 10.84
C LYS A 408 -21.10 4.16 9.66
N ALA A 409 -19.90 3.91 9.14
CA ALA A 409 -19.67 2.97 8.05
C ALA A 409 -20.07 1.53 8.42
N VAL A 410 -19.75 1.07 9.64
CA VAL A 410 -20.14 -0.27 10.13
C VAL A 410 -21.65 -0.40 10.23
N ASN A 411 -22.33 0.64 10.72
CA ASN A 411 -23.79 0.65 10.80
C ASN A 411 -24.46 0.66 9.42
N ASP A 412 -23.91 1.42 8.46
CA ASP A 412 -24.40 1.47 7.08
C ASP A 412 -24.17 0.14 6.36
N LEU A 413 -23.00 -0.48 6.54
CA LEU A 413 -22.70 -1.81 6.02
C LEU A 413 -23.64 -2.86 6.60
N SER A 414 -23.89 -2.83 7.91
CA SER A 414 -24.82 -3.74 8.59
C SER A 414 -26.25 -3.58 8.06
N ARG A 415 -26.67 -2.35 7.73
CA ARG A 415 -27.97 -2.09 7.08
C ARG A 415 -28.00 -2.63 5.66
N ALA A 416 -26.96 -2.40 4.87
CA ALA A 416 -26.85 -2.86 3.49
C ALA A 416 -26.87 -4.41 3.39
N VAL A 417 -26.12 -5.09 4.26
CA VAL A 417 -26.11 -6.56 4.35
C VAL A 417 -27.51 -7.08 4.69
N ARG A 418 -28.18 -6.50 5.70
CA ARG A 418 -29.54 -6.88 6.08
C ARG A 418 -30.60 -6.60 5.01
N ALA A 419 -30.40 -5.56 4.19
CA ALA A 419 -31.27 -5.25 3.06
C ALA A 419 -31.05 -6.24 1.91
N LEU A 420 -29.80 -6.60 1.63
CA LEU A 420 -29.43 -7.60 0.64
C LEU A 420 -29.96 -9.00 1.01
N GLU A 421 -29.87 -9.37 2.29
CA GLU A 421 -30.42 -10.65 2.80
C GLU A 421 -31.95 -10.71 2.70
N ARG A 422 -32.63 -9.57 2.85
CA ARG A 422 -34.10 -9.51 2.78
C ARG A 422 -34.66 -9.43 1.37
N ASN A 423 -33.98 -8.75 0.45
CA ASN A 423 -34.51 -8.53 -0.90
C ASN A 423 -33.37 -8.24 -1.92
N PRO A 424 -32.67 -9.28 -2.41
CA PRO A 424 -31.52 -9.10 -3.30
C PRO A 424 -31.89 -8.56 -4.69
N SER A 425 -33.11 -8.83 -5.16
CA SER A 425 -33.61 -8.36 -6.47
C SER A 425 -33.81 -6.84 -6.53
N GLN A 426 -34.19 -6.22 -5.42
CA GLN A 426 -34.49 -4.78 -5.36
C GLN A 426 -33.24 -3.91 -5.55
N LEU A 427 -32.07 -4.43 -5.17
CA LEU A 427 -30.79 -3.74 -5.24
C LEU A 427 -30.11 -3.90 -6.61
N LEU A 428 -30.33 -5.04 -7.28
CA LEU A 428 -29.76 -5.33 -8.61
C LEU A 428 -30.62 -4.83 -9.78
N PHE A 429 -31.94 -4.86 -9.64
CA PHE A 429 -32.85 -4.53 -10.75
C PHE A 429 -33.50 -3.15 -10.60
N GLY A 430 -33.23 -2.44 -9.50
CA GLY A 430 -33.95 -1.24 -9.11
C GLY A 430 -35.38 -1.58 -8.69
N GLY A 431 -35.85 -0.95 -7.61
CA GLY A 431 -37.20 -1.20 -7.12
C GLY A 431 -38.24 -1.02 -8.22
N GLN A 432 -39.14 -1.99 -8.39
CA GLN A 432 -40.31 -1.81 -9.24
C GLN A 432 -41.05 -0.57 -8.74
N SER A 433 -41.05 0.49 -9.53
CA SER A 433 -41.91 1.64 -9.31
C SER A 433 -43.34 1.09 -9.25
N ASN A 434 -43.98 1.20 -8.10
CA ASN A 434 -45.43 0.99 -7.96
C ASN A 434 -46.12 2.05 -8.82
N ILE A 435 -46.29 1.77 -10.11
CA ILE A 435 -47.14 2.57 -10.99
C ILE A 435 -48.58 2.23 -10.58
N PRO A 436 -49.38 3.17 -10.08
CA PRO A 436 -50.75 2.89 -9.69
C PRO A 436 -51.55 2.51 -10.94
N GLU A 437 -52.06 1.28 -11.00
CA GLU A 437 -53.01 0.88 -12.02
C GLU A 437 -54.31 1.68 -11.82
N TYR A 438 -54.50 2.72 -12.62
CA TYR A 438 -55.82 3.31 -12.80
C TYR A 438 -56.66 2.35 -13.64
N ARG A 439 -57.56 1.60 -12.99
CA ARG A 439 -58.65 0.91 -13.67
C ARG A 439 -59.47 1.95 -14.43
N ARG A 440 -59.56 1.77 -15.75
CA ARG A 440 -60.57 2.44 -16.58
C ARG A 440 -61.89 1.72 -16.51
#